data_AF-A0A1H2YIZ1-F1
#
_entry.id   AF-A0A1H2YIZ1-F1
#
_cell.length_a   1.000
_cell.length_b   1.000
_cell.length_c   1.000
_cell.angle_alpha   90.00
_cell.angle_beta   90.00
_cell.angle_gamma   90.00
#
_symmetry.space_group_name_H-M   'P 1'
#
loop_
_entity.id
_entity.type
_entity.pdbx_description
1 polymer ?
#
loop_
_entity_poly.entity_id
_entity_poly.type
_entity_poly.pdbx_seq_one_letter_code
_entity_poly.pdbx_strand_id
1 'polypeptide(L)' 'MSSNNRFSSESLAYWDDELARAVGDLEDAERYGDSGAIEWHNERIRWAKMKINNILDYQRHIKGA' A
#
# COMPACT_ATOMS: atom_id res chain seq x y z
N MET A 1 11.30 -2.52 23.03
CA MET A 1 10.91 -2.36 21.62
C MET A 1 10.43 -0.92 21.44
N SER A 2 11.13 -0.12 20.64
CA SER A 2 10.88 1.32 20.50
C SER A 2 9.55 1.59 19.79
N SER A 3 8.79 2.60 20.24
CA SER A 3 7.47 2.98 19.71
C SER A 3 7.42 3.16 18.19
N ASN A 4 8.56 3.53 17.58
CA ASN A 4 8.72 3.69 16.13
C ASN A 4 8.52 2.38 15.34
N ASN A 5 8.86 1.22 15.92
CA ASN A 5 8.66 -0.07 15.27
C ASN A 5 7.19 -0.51 15.26
N ARG A 6 6.43 -0.12 16.29
CA ARG A 6 5.00 -0.42 16.36
C ARG A 6 4.22 0.41 15.34
N PHE A 7 4.51 1.72 15.28
CA PHE A 7 3.90 2.63 14.31
C PHE A 7 4.18 2.22 12.86
N SER A 8 5.41 1.80 12.55
CA SER A 8 5.77 1.35 11.20
C SER A 8 5.11 0.02 10.83
N SER A 9 4.94 -0.89 11.78
CA SER A 9 4.25 -2.18 11.55
C SER A 9 2.74 -2.01 11.33
N GLU A 10 2.08 -1.17 12.15
CA GLU A 10 0.67 -0.83 11.98
C GLU A 10 0.43 -0.08 10.66
N SER A 11 1.37 0.78 10.26
CA SER A 11 1.31 1.47 8.95
C SER A 11 1.52 0.50 7.78
N LEU A 12 2.42 -0.47 7.89
CA LEU A 12 2.66 -1.47 6.84
C LEU A 12 1.41 -2.31 6.61
N ALA A 13 0.80 -2.83 7.68
CA ALA A 13 -0.43 -3.61 7.60
C ALA A 13 -1.57 -2.83 6.93
N TYR A 14 -1.72 -1.55 7.28
CA TYR A 14 -2.71 -0.69 6.63
C TYR A 14 -2.51 -0.57 5.12
N TRP A 15 -1.27 -0.36 4.66
CA TRP A 15 -1.00 -0.20 3.24
C TRP A 15 -1.05 -1.52 2.47
N ASP A 16 -0.73 -2.64 3.10
CA ASP A 16 -0.94 -3.98 2.52
C ASP A 16 -2.45 -4.27 2.34
N ASP A 17 -3.29 -3.96 3.34
CA ASP A 17 -4.74 -4.08 3.22
C ASP A 17 -5.32 -3.16 2.14
N GLU A 18 -4.82 -1.92 2.05
CA GLU A 18 -5.23 -0.96 1.03
C GLU A 18 -4.83 -1.43 -0.38
N LEU A 19 -3.64 -2.02 -0.53
CA LEU A 19 -3.21 -2.64 -1.78
C LEU A 19 -4.14 -3.78 -2.18
N ALA A 20 -4.46 -4.68 -1.23
CA ALA A 20 -5.35 -5.81 -1.50
C ALA A 20 -6.76 -5.34 -1.93
N ARG A 21 -7.33 -4.33 -1.25
CA ARG A 21 -8.62 -3.74 -1.63
C ARG A 21 -8.57 -3.07 -3.00
N ALA A 22 -7.55 -2.25 -3.26
CA ALA A 22 -7.45 -1.54 -4.53
C ALA A 22 -7.27 -2.49 -5.73
N VAL A 23 -6.62 -3.64 -5.54
CA VAL A 23 -6.55 -4.70 -6.56
C VAL A 23 -7.92 -5.33 -6.80
N GLY A 24 -8.67 -5.68 -5.75
CA GLY A 24 -10.02 -6.20 -5.91
C GLY A 24 -10.97 -5.21 -6.58
N ASP A 25 -10.93 -3.94 -6.19
CA ASP A 25 -11.73 -2.88 -6.80
C ASP A 25 -11.37 -2.67 -8.28
N LEU A 26 -10.09 -2.80 -8.65
CA LEU A 26 -9.64 -2.74 -10.04
C LEU A 26 -10.23 -3.88 -10.86
N GLU A 27 -10.17 -5.12 -10.35
CA GLU A 27 -10.75 -6.28 -11.03
C GLU A 27 -12.26 -6.10 -11.29
N ASP A 28 -12.98 -5.52 -10.32
CA ASP A 28 -14.40 -5.19 -10.49
C ASP A 28 -14.61 -4.05 -11.50
N ALA A 29 -13.81 -2.98 -11.45
CA ALA A 29 -13.88 -1.88 -12.40
C ALA A 29 -13.60 -2.34 -13.85
N GLU A 30 -12.61 -3.22 -14.03
CA GLU A 30 -12.31 -3.87 -15.32
C GLU A 30 -13.46 -4.73 -15.81
N ARG A 31 -14.11 -5.49 -14.90
CA ARG A 31 -15.27 -6.32 -15.24
C ARG A 31 -16.47 -5.49 -15.74
N TYR A 32 -16.69 -4.31 -15.17
CA TYR A 32 -17.78 -3.42 -15.57
C TYR A 32 -17.40 -2.42 -16.67
N GLY A 33 -16.12 -2.36 -17.06
CA GLY A 33 -15.63 -1.42 -18.08
C GLY A 33 -15.64 0.04 -17.63
N ASP A 34 -15.55 0.31 -16.32
CA ASP A 34 -15.51 1.66 -15.78
C ASP A 34 -14.09 2.23 -15.87
N SER A 35 -13.81 2.93 -16.97
CA SER A 35 -12.48 3.51 -17.23
C SER A 35 -12.02 4.53 -16.17
N GLY A 36 -12.96 5.26 -15.56
CA GLY A 36 -12.63 6.25 -14.53
C GLY A 36 -12.22 5.57 -13.23
N ALA A 37 -12.95 4.54 -12.83
CA ALA A 37 -12.60 3.72 -11.68
C ALA A 37 -11.27 2.97 -11.91
N ILE A 38 -11.03 2.44 -13.11
CA ILE A 38 -9.77 1.77 -13.47
C ILE A 38 -8.56 2.69 -13.25
N GLU A 39 -8.61 3.93 -13.76
CA GLU A 39 -7.50 4.89 -13.58
C GLU A 39 -7.26 5.20 -12.10
N TRP A 40 -8.34 5.42 -11.36
CA TRP A 40 -8.28 5.68 -9.92
C TRP A 40 -7.70 4.52 -9.11
N HIS A 41 -8.14 3.28 -9.36
CA HIS A 41 -7.64 2.10 -8.65
C HIS A 41 -6.18 1.81 -9.00
N ASN A 42 -5.76 2.06 -10.25
CA ASN A 42 -4.36 1.97 -10.63
C ASN A 42 -3.46 2.95 -9.86
N GLU A 43 -3.89 4.20 -9.69
CA GLU A 43 -3.13 5.17 -8.90
C GLU A 43 -3.12 4.81 -7.40
N ARG A 44 -4.23 4.30 -6.86
CA ARG A 44 -4.28 3.76 -5.49
C ARG A 44 -3.26 2.61 -5.29
N ILE A 45 -3.21 1.65 -6.21
CA ILE A 45 -2.25 0.54 -6.18
C ILE A 45 -0.82 1.07 -6.22
N ARG A 46 -0.52 2.03 -7.10
CA ARG A 46 0.81 2.65 -7.21
C ARG A 46 1.22 3.32 -5.90
N TRP A 47 0.31 4.09 -5.29
CA TRP A 47 0.56 4.80 -4.06
C TRP A 47 0.78 3.84 -2.88
N ALA A 48 -0.05 2.81 -2.74
CA ALA A 48 0.10 1.80 -1.69
C ALA A 48 1.46 1.10 -1.77
N LYS A 49 1.87 0.66 -2.97
CA LYS A 49 3.20 0.07 -3.21
C LYS A 49 4.34 1.01 -2.82
N MET A 50 4.24 2.29 -3.18
CA MET A 50 5.25 3.29 -2.81
C MET A 50 5.35 3.45 -1.29
N LYS A 51 4.22 3.48 -0.58
CA LYS A 51 4.21 3.62 0.89
C LYS A 51 4.77 2.39 1.59
N ILE A 52 4.42 1.19 1.13
CA ILE A 52 4.99 -0.08 1.61
C ILE A 52 6.52 -0.04 1.47
N ASN A 53 7.03 0.28 0.28
CA ASN A 53 8.48 0.34 0.03
C ASN A 53 9.18 1.35 0.95
N ASN A 54 8.63 2.56 1.11
CA ASN A 54 9.20 3.57 1.98
C ASN A 54 9.27 3.12 3.45
N ILE A 55 8.24 2.39 3.93
CA ILE A 55 8.22 1.84 5.29
C ILE A 55 9.27 0.74 5.45
N LEU A 56 9.36 -0.17 4.47
CA LEU A 56 10.35 -1.25 4.47
C LEU A 56 11.78 -0.71 4.42
N ASP A 57 12.04 0.31 3.61
CA ASP A 57 13.35 0.96 3.52
C ASP A 57 13.69 1.67 4.83
N TYR A 58 12.75 2.39 5.44
CA TYR A 58 12.94 2.99 6.75
C TYR A 58 13.29 1.94 7.83
N GLN A 59 12.58 0.81 7.85
CA GLN A 59 12.87 -0.29 8.78
C GLN A 59 14.26 -0.91 8.56
N ARG A 60 14.70 -1.02 7.29
CA ARG A 60 16.06 -1.48 6.95
C ARG A 60 17.11 -0.50 7.45
N HIS A 61 16.90 0.80 7.25
CA HIS A 61 17.82 1.84 7.71
C HIS A 61 17.95 1.89 9.24
N ILE A 62 16.86 1.68 9.99
CA ILE A 62 16.94 1.58 11.47
C ILE A 62 17.75 0.36 11.92
N LYS A 63 17.65 -0.78 11.22
CA LYS A 63 18.35 -2.01 11.62
C LYS A 63 19.84 -2.02 11.27
N GLY A 64 20.27 -1.18 10.33
CA GLY A 64 21.66 -1.08 9.88
C GLY A 64 22.49 0.02 10.57
N ALA A 65 21.88 0.84 11.42
CA ALA A 65 22.53 1.85 12.27
C ALA A 65 22.74 1.32 13.69
#